data_AF-A0A935BC72-F1
#
_entry.id   AF-A0A935BC72-F1
#
_cell.length_a   1.000
_cell.length_b   1.000
_cell.length_c   1.000
_cell.angle_alpha   90.00
_cell.angle_beta   90.00
_cell.angle_gamma   90.00
#
_symmetry.space_group_name_H-M   'P 1'
#
loop_
_entity.id
_entity.type
_entity.pdbx_description
1 polymer ?
#
loop_
_entity_poly.entity_id
_entity_poly.type
_entity_poly.pdbx_seq_one_letter_code
_entity_poly.pdbx_strand_id
1 'polypeptide(L)'
;MRREIVQLEDRFYDRYNELNTVDDFDIHCIEEARTGTRFIKRSCRAVYQEQALADEGQAAFKILQRFRGPGPAVADSGPPVPATVTIERRLPEYKKNLEEVARRDPELTRLLEERARVIERYNAALRSPPARTP
;
A
#
# COMPACT_ATOMS: atom_id res chain seq x y z
N MET A 1 2.26 9.84 -19.35
CA MET A 1 3.27 9.09 -18.55
C MET A 1 2.86 8.88 -17.10
N ARG A 2 2.78 9.88 -16.19
CA ARG A 2 2.35 9.62 -14.80
C ARG A 2 0.97 8.92 -14.69
N ARG A 3 -0.04 9.45 -15.39
CA ARG A 3 -1.38 8.86 -15.45
C ARG A 3 -1.39 7.43 -16.03
N GLU A 4 -0.54 7.17 -17.01
CA GLU A 4 -0.41 5.87 -17.67
C GLU A 4 0.22 4.83 -16.73
N ILE A 5 1.22 5.22 -15.93
CA ILE A 5 1.78 4.37 -14.86
C ILE A 5 0.70 3.98 -13.86
N VAL A 6 -0.12 4.94 -13.42
CA VAL A 6 -1.24 4.69 -12.49
C VAL A 6 -2.25 3.74 -13.11
N GLN A 7 -2.66 3.94 -14.36
CA GLN A 7 -3.62 3.06 -15.02
C GLN A 7 -3.11 1.62 -15.20
N LEU A 8 -1.81 1.45 -15.47
CA LEU A 8 -1.19 0.11 -15.56
C LEU A 8 -1.12 -0.58 -14.20
N GLU A 9 -0.86 0.20 -13.15
CA GLU A 9 -0.84 -0.28 -11.77
C GLU A 9 -2.25 -0.69 -11.30
N ASP A 10 -3.27 0.12 -11.59
CA ASP A 10 -4.67 -0.20 -11.28
C ASP A 10 -5.11 -1.49 -11.96
N ARG A 11 -4.85 -1.62 -13.27
CA ARG A 11 -5.14 -2.86 -14.01
C ARG A 11 -4.43 -4.08 -13.45
N PHE A 12 -3.19 -3.91 -13.00
CA PHE A 12 -2.44 -5.00 -12.40
C PHE A 12 -3.07 -5.44 -11.09
N TYR A 13 -3.42 -4.49 -10.21
CA TYR A 13 -4.07 -4.80 -8.94
C TYR A 13 -5.47 -5.37 -9.11
N ASP A 14 -6.28 -4.83 -10.01
CA ASP A 14 -7.61 -5.38 -10.30
C ASP A 14 -7.50 -6.84 -10.77
N ARG A 15 -6.62 -7.11 -11.74
CA ARG A 15 -6.41 -8.46 -12.26
C ARG A 15 -5.82 -9.42 -11.21
N TYR A 16 -4.90 -8.93 -10.38
CA TYR A 16 -4.34 -9.71 -9.28
C TYR A 16 -5.41 -10.05 -8.23
N ASN A 17 -6.26 -9.08 -7.87
CA ASN A 17 -7.37 -9.25 -6.94
C ASN A 17 -8.37 -10.31 -7.45
N GLU A 18 -8.69 -10.29 -8.75
CA GLU A 18 -9.54 -11.32 -9.37
C GLU A 18 -8.98 -12.75 -9.30
N LEU A 19 -7.65 -12.89 -9.33
CA LEU A 19 -6.98 -14.19 -9.48
C LEU A 19 -6.49 -14.79 -8.18
N ASN A 20 -6.13 -13.94 -7.21
CA ASN A 20 -5.67 -14.40 -5.92
C ASN A 20 -6.85 -14.93 -5.09
N THR A 21 -6.58 -15.88 -4.19
CA THR A 21 -7.63 -16.57 -3.42
C THR A 21 -7.59 -16.24 -1.94
N VAL A 22 -6.75 -15.29 -1.55
CA VAL A 22 -6.54 -14.89 -0.17
C VAL A 22 -6.98 -13.43 -0.06
N ASP A 23 -8.24 -13.20 0.29
CA ASP A 23 -8.87 -11.87 0.32
C ASP A 23 -8.05 -10.83 1.12
N ASP A 24 -7.34 -11.27 2.17
CA ASP A 24 -6.43 -10.43 2.95
C ASP A 24 -5.27 -9.82 2.12
N PHE A 25 -4.96 -10.41 0.97
CA PHE A 25 -3.94 -9.95 0.06
C PHE A 25 -4.48 -9.07 -1.05
N ASP A 26 -5.79 -8.85 -1.14
CA ASP A 26 -6.38 -7.89 -2.07
C ASP A 26 -5.80 -6.51 -1.86
N ILE A 27 -5.45 -5.85 -2.96
CA ILE A 27 -4.79 -4.54 -2.95
C ILE A 27 -5.80 -3.48 -3.31
N HIS A 28 -5.91 -2.45 -2.46
CA HIS A 28 -6.72 -1.28 -2.70
C HIS A 28 -5.86 -0.03 -2.69
N CYS A 29 -6.15 0.87 -3.62
CA CYS A 29 -5.47 2.15 -3.73
C CYS A 29 -6.39 3.28 -3.27
N ILE A 30 -5.88 4.10 -2.35
CA ILE A 30 -6.58 5.28 -1.82
C ILE A 30 -5.75 6.54 -2.02
N GLU A 31 -6.43 7.67 -2.12
CA GLU A 31 -5.78 8.99 -2.09
C GLU A 31 -5.75 9.48 -0.63
N GLU A 32 -4.56 9.45 -0.04
CA GLU A 32 -4.33 9.90 1.33
C GLU A 32 -3.76 11.32 1.32
N ALA A 33 -4.37 12.22 2.09
CA ALA A 33 -3.80 13.53 2.40
C ALA A 33 -3.25 13.50 3.83
N ARG A 34 -1.96 13.79 4.01
CA ARG A 34 -1.40 13.88 5.37
C ARG A 34 -2.05 15.07 6.10
N THR A 35 -2.60 14.83 7.29
CA THR A 35 -3.26 15.85 8.11
C THR A 35 -2.40 17.09 8.26
N GLY A 36 -3.00 18.27 8.02
CA GLY A 36 -2.29 19.55 8.07
C GLY A 36 -1.48 19.88 6.82
N THR A 37 -1.54 19.06 5.76
CA THR A 37 -0.91 19.34 4.47
C THR A 37 -1.94 19.33 3.34
N ARG A 38 -1.64 20.01 2.23
CA ARG A 38 -2.40 19.90 0.97
C ARG A 38 -1.80 18.87 0.00
N PHE A 39 -0.87 18.04 0.48
CA PHE A 39 -0.22 17.03 -0.35
C PHE A 39 -1.04 15.75 -0.35
N ILE A 40 -1.75 15.51 -1.45
CA ILE A 40 -2.47 14.26 -1.71
C ILE A 40 -1.49 13.27 -2.34
N LYS A 41 -1.38 12.08 -1.76
CA LYS A 41 -0.56 10.98 -2.27
C LYS A 41 -1.44 9.75 -2.47
N ARG A 42 -1.30 9.08 -3.61
CA ARG A 42 -1.86 7.75 -3.83
C ARG A 42 -1.04 6.72 -3.04
N SER A 43 -1.72 5.91 -2.23
CA SER A 43 -1.14 4.79 -1.49
C SER A 43 -1.92 3.53 -1.84
N CYS A 44 -1.23 2.46 -2.19
CA CYS A 44 -1.84 1.16 -2.47
C CYS A 44 -1.35 0.16 -1.42
N ARG A 45 -2.29 -0.47 -0.73
CA ARG A 45 -1.99 -1.42 0.35
C ARG A 45 -2.88 -2.63 0.24
N ALA A 46 -2.35 -3.76 0.69
CA ALA A 46 -3.14 -4.97 0.83
C ALA A 46 -4.07 -4.87 2.06
N VAL A 47 -5.21 -5.57 2.05
CA VAL A 47 -6.20 -5.56 3.15
C VAL A 47 -5.55 -5.86 4.50
N TYR A 48 -4.64 -6.84 4.58
CA TYR A 48 -3.96 -7.17 5.84
C TYR A 48 -3.12 -6.02 6.41
N GLN A 49 -2.60 -5.14 5.55
CA GLN A 49 -1.80 -3.99 5.97
C GLN A 49 -2.72 -2.90 6.53
N GLU A 50 -3.85 -2.66 5.88
CA GLU A 50 -4.87 -1.71 6.37
C GLU A 50 -5.45 -2.17 7.71
N GLN A 51 -5.74 -3.47 7.85
CA GLN A 51 -6.18 -4.04 9.13
C GLN A 51 -5.14 -3.84 10.24
N ALA A 52 -3.86 -4.11 9.97
CA ALA A 52 -2.79 -3.91 10.95
C ALA A 52 -2.69 -2.45 11.41
N LEU A 53 -2.85 -1.50 10.49
CA LEU A 53 -2.86 -0.06 10.80
C LEU A 53 -4.11 0.35 11.59
N ALA A 54 -5.27 -0.20 11.22
CA ALA A 54 -6.52 0.04 11.94
C ALA A 54 -6.47 -0.49 13.37
N ASP A 55 -5.92 -1.69 13.58
CA ASP A 55 -5.78 -2.31 14.89
C ASP A 55 -4.84 -1.52 15.81
N GLU A 56 -3.68 -1.10 15.29
CA GLU A 56 -2.76 -0.21 16.00
C GLU A 56 -3.43 1.11 16.38
N GLY A 57 -4.13 1.74 15.43
CA GLY A 57 -4.87 2.99 15.66
C GLY A 57 -5.97 2.85 16.72
N GLN A 58 -6.75 1.77 16.68
CA GLN A 58 -7.76 1.47 17.69
C GLN A 58 -7.15 1.25 19.07
N ALA A 59 -6.04 0.53 19.16
CA ALA A 59 -5.36 0.27 20.42
C ALA A 59 -4.77 1.57 21.01
N ALA A 60 -4.13 2.40 20.19
CA ALA A 60 -3.64 3.72 20.59
C ALA A 60 -4.79 4.63 21.06
N PHE A 61 -5.92 4.63 20.36
CA PHE A 61 -7.10 5.40 20.75
C PHE A 61 -7.68 4.95 22.09
N LYS A 62 -7.79 3.63 22.33
CA LYS A 62 -8.22 3.06 23.62
C LYS A 62 -7.30 3.51 24.76
N ILE A 63 -5.99 3.56 24.53
CA ILE A 63 -5.01 4.08 25.50
C ILE A 63 -5.26 5.56 25.78
N LEU A 64 -5.44 6.40 24.75
CA LEU A 64 -5.71 7.83 24.91
C LEU A 64 -7.03 8.10 25.67
N GLN A 65 -8.07 7.31 25.45
CA GLN A 65 -9.33 7.43 26.19
C GLN A 65 -9.15 7.16 27.68
N ARG A 66 -8.33 6.17 28.06
CA ARG A 66 -8.04 5.85 29.47
C ARG A 66 -7.32 6.99 30.19
N PHE A 67 -6.45 7.73 29.50
CA PHE A 67 -5.80 8.92 30.07
C PHE A 67 -6.74 10.13 30.28
N ARG A 68 -7.96 10.08 29.74
CA ARG A 68 -8.96 11.16 29.87
C ARG A 68 -10.07 10.88 30.90
N GLY A 69 -10.10 9.70 31.53
CA GLY A 69 -11.14 9.31 32.49
C GLY A 69 -10.65 9.11 33.94
N PRO A 70 -11.50 9.27 34.97
CA PRO A 70 -11.15 8.94 36.35
C PRO A 70 -11.35 7.43 36.57
N GLY A 71 -10.27 6.65 36.61
CA GLY A 71 -10.34 5.20 36.85
C GLY A 71 -9.04 4.65 37.45
N PRO A 72 -9.08 3.52 38.18
CA PRO A 72 -7.91 3.00 38.88
C PRO A 72 -6.83 2.56 37.89
N ALA A 73 -5.58 2.85 38.25
CA ALA A 73 -4.40 2.51 37.48
C ALA A 73 -3.85 1.15 37.91
N VAL A 74 -4.23 0.03 37.29
CA VAL A 74 -3.41 -1.20 37.36
C VAL A 74 -3.51 -2.07 36.10
N ALA A 75 -2.30 -2.42 35.63
CA ALA A 75 -1.81 -3.40 34.65
C ALA A 75 -2.78 -4.40 33.99
N ASP A 76 -2.89 -4.35 32.66
CA ASP A 76 -2.83 -5.56 31.81
C ASP A 76 -2.83 -5.36 30.28
N SER A 77 -2.67 -4.14 29.77
CA SER A 77 -2.45 -3.95 28.33
C SER A 77 -1.01 -3.52 28.11
N GLY A 78 -0.17 -4.46 27.71
CA GLY A 78 1.13 -4.14 27.12
C GLY A 78 1.00 -3.13 25.98
N PRO A 79 2.11 -2.51 25.54
CA PRO A 79 2.07 -1.58 24.42
C PRO A 79 1.40 -2.27 23.21
N PRO A 80 0.63 -1.52 22.41
CA PRO A 80 -0.01 -2.08 21.22
C PRO A 80 1.08 -2.68 20.33
N VAL A 81 0.78 -3.83 19.71
CA VAL A 81 1.70 -4.42 18.72
C VAL A 81 1.77 -3.44 17.55
N PRO A 82 2.98 -2.95 17.19
CA PRO A 82 3.09 -2.02 16.09
C PRO A 82 2.62 -2.65 14.78
N ALA A 83 1.91 -1.89 13.95
CA ALA A 83 1.39 -2.41 12.67
C ALA A 83 2.52 -2.98 11.80
N THR A 84 3.71 -2.38 11.85
CA THR A 84 4.91 -2.83 11.15
C THR A 84 5.28 -4.27 11.48
N VAL A 85 5.21 -4.67 12.76
CA VAL A 85 5.54 -6.03 13.19
C VAL A 85 4.54 -7.03 12.63
N THR A 86 3.25 -6.71 12.66
CA THR A 86 2.19 -7.55 12.08
C THR A 86 2.36 -7.67 10.56
N ILE A 87 2.67 -6.57 9.89
CA ILE A 87 2.87 -6.54 8.44
C ILE A 87 4.10 -7.38 8.03
N GLU A 88 5.21 -7.22 8.74
CA GLU A 88 6.46 -7.93 8.47
C GLU A 88 6.31 -9.45 8.62
N ARG A 89 5.51 -9.91 9.58
CA ARG A 89 5.23 -11.34 9.78
C ARG A 89 4.52 -11.97 8.58
N ARG A 90 3.59 -11.26 7.95
CA ARG A 90 2.83 -11.74 6.78
C ARG A 90 3.49 -11.44 5.45
N LEU A 91 4.47 -10.54 5.43
CA LEU A 91 5.14 -10.09 4.21
C LEU A 91 5.72 -11.25 3.36
N PRO A 92 6.37 -12.29 3.92
CA PRO A 92 6.88 -13.41 3.11
C PRO A 92 5.77 -14.18 2.39
N GLU A 93 4.66 -14.43 3.06
CA GLU A 93 3.50 -15.13 2.49
C GLU A 93 2.85 -14.30 1.38
N TYR A 94 2.62 -13.01 1.65
CA TYR A 94 2.08 -12.08 0.67
C TYR A 94 2.95 -11.98 -0.59
N LYS A 95 4.28 -11.83 -0.43
CA LYS A 95 5.21 -11.78 -1.57
C LYS A 95 5.18 -13.05 -2.39
N LYS A 96 5.20 -14.21 -1.73
CA LYS A 96 5.11 -15.51 -2.41
C LYS A 96 3.82 -15.63 -3.21
N ASN A 97 2.67 -15.26 -2.62
CA ASN A 97 1.39 -15.29 -3.32
C ASN A 97 1.39 -14.38 -4.55
N LEU A 98 1.83 -13.11 -4.39
CA LEU A 98 1.93 -12.15 -5.48
C LEU A 98 2.78 -12.68 -6.64
N GLU A 99 3.95 -13.25 -6.34
CA GLU A 99 4.85 -13.83 -7.33
C GLU A 99 4.25 -15.06 -8.03
N GLU A 100 3.58 -15.94 -7.28
CA GLU A 100 2.95 -17.14 -7.85
C GLU A 100 1.77 -16.80 -8.76
N VAL A 101 0.91 -15.86 -8.34
CA VAL A 101 -0.23 -15.40 -9.14
C VAL A 101 0.28 -14.69 -10.41
N ALA A 102 1.23 -13.76 -10.26
CA ALA A 102 1.78 -13.02 -11.40
C ALA A 102 2.49 -13.92 -12.42
N ARG A 103 3.12 -15.02 -11.97
CA ARG A 103 3.79 -15.98 -12.86
C ARG A 103 2.81 -16.86 -13.63
N ARG A 104 1.64 -17.15 -13.05
CA ARG A 104 0.63 -18.04 -13.65
C ARG A 104 -0.25 -17.34 -14.68
N ASP A 105 -0.35 -16.02 -14.61
CA ASP A 105 -1.16 -15.21 -15.53
C ASP A 105 -0.27 -14.37 -16.47
N PRO A 106 -0.33 -14.63 -17.80
CA PRO A 106 0.49 -13.89 -18.76
C PRO A 106 0.10 -12.42 -18.89
N GLU A 107 -1.15 -12.04 -18.56
CA GLU A 107 -1.56 -10.63 -18.58
C GLU A 107 -0.88 -9.85 -17.46
N LEU A 108 -0.80 -10.40 -16.24
CA LEU A 108 -0.06 -9.78 -15.15
C LEU A 108 1.41 -9.55 -15.50
N THR A 109 2.05 -10.53 -16.13
CA THR A 109 3.44 -10.37 -16.62
C THR A 109 3.54 -9.25 -17.67
N ARG A 110 2.64 -9.21 -18.65
CA ARG A 110 2.59 -8.15 -19.67
C ARG A 110 2.41 -6.76 -19.04
N LEU A 111 1.53 -6.62 -18.06
CA LEU A 111 1.29 -5.34 -17.36
C LEU A 111 2.54 -4.84 -16.63
N LEU A 112 3.31 -5.74 -16.01
CA LEU A 112 4.59 -5.39 -15.38
C LEU A 112 5.62 -4.89 -16.40
N GLU A 113 5.73 -5.56 -17.55
CA GLU A 113 6.64 -5.14 -18.64
C GLU A 113 6.25 -3.78 -19.22
N GLU A 114 4.96 -3.56 -19.47
CA GLU A 114 4.45 -2.29 -19.97
C GLU A 114 4.72 -1.16 -18.98
N ARG A 115 4.48 -1.40 -17.69
CA ARG A 115 4.77 -0.42 -16.64
C ARG A 115 6.25 -0.09 -16.58
N ALA A 116 7.14 -1.07 -16.71
CA ALA A 116 8.58 -0.85 -16.76
C ALA A 116 8.99 0.07 -17.92
N ARG A 117 8.49 -0.19 -19.14
CA ARG A 117 8.77 0.65 -20.32
C ARG A 117 8.27 2.10 -20.16
N VAL A 118 7.10 2.29 -19.55
CA VAL A 118 6.58 3.64 -19.28
C VAL A 118 7.45 4.36 -18.24
N ILE A 119 7.88 3.67 -17.19
CA ILE A 119 8.76 4.22 -16.15
C ILE A 119 10.10 4.64 -16.74
N GLU A 120 10.70 3.83 -17.62
CA GLU A 120 11.95 4.19 -18.30
C GLU A 120 11.80 5.48 -19.13
N ARG A 121 10.75 5.56 -19.96
CA ARG A 121 10.45 6.79 -20.74
C ARG A 121 10.21 8.00 -19.84
N TYR A 122 9.47 7.82 -18.75
CA TYR A 122 9.20 8.87 -17.79
C TYR A 122 10.48 9.36 -17.10
N ASN A 123 11.34 8.45 -16.65
CA ASN A 123 12.61 8.78 -16.02
C ASN A 123 13.59 9.44 -17.00
N ALA A 124 13.63 9.00 -18.26
CA ALA A 124 14.43 9.65 -19.29
C ALA A 124 13.98 11.11 -19.50
N ALA A 125 12.67 11.35 -19.61
CA ALA A 125 12.11 12.69 -19.77
C ALA A 125 12.39 13.61 -18.57
N LEU A 126 12.45 13.08 -17.35
CA LEU A 126 12.84 13.85 -16.16
C LEU A 126 14.33 14.24 -16.16
N ARG A 127 15.18 13.45 -16.81
CA ARG A 127 16.64 13.68 -16.87
C ARG A 127 17.05 14.60 -18.03
N SER A 128 16.22 14.72 -19.06
CA SER A 128 16.48 15.63 -20.18
C SER A 128 16.21 17.09 -19.78
N PRO A 129 17.12 18.04 -20.06
CA PRO A 129 16.83 19.45 -19.85
C PRO A 129 15.63 19.87 -20.73
N PRO A 130 14.78 20.79 -20.26
CA PRO A 130 13.68 21.29 -21.09
C PRO A 130 14.27 21.87 -22.38
N ALA A 131 13.65 21.55 -23.52
CA ALA A 131 14.01 22.14 -24.80
C ALA A 131 13.96 23.67 -24.64
N ARG A 132 15.09 24.36 -24.87
CA ARG A 132 15.08 25.81 -25.02
C ARG A 132 14.31 26.11 -26.31
N THR A 133 13.07 26.55 -26.19
CA THR A 133 12.36 27.20 -27.29
C THR A 133 13.11 28.48 -27.68
N PRO A 134 13.35 28.72 -28.98
CA PRO A 134 13.97 29.96 -29.45
C PRO A 134 13.07 31.17 -29.23
#